data_AF-A0A4Q7FMV2-F1
#
_entry.id   AF-A0A4Q7FMV2-F1
#
_cell.length_a   1.000
_cell.length_b   1.000
_cell.length_c   1.000
_cell.angle_alpha   90.00
_cell.angle_beta   90.00
_cell.angle_gamma   90.00
#
_symmetry.space_group_name_H-M   'P 1'
#
loop_
_entity.id
_entity.type
_entity.pdbx_description
1 polymer ?
#
loop_
_entity_poly.entity_id
_entity_poly.type
_entity_poly.pdbx_seq_one_letter_code
_entity_poly.pdbx_strand_id
1 'polypeptide(L)'
;MKGSLIALVLAGAAMAALTGIVVAKDEAAKNVLPPGSVSRAEGLEAWKRIEAVVTHPRCANCHVDAKAIPIWTPAGETKPRAHGMNIHGGESRIGAEAIPCSTCHMTSTQANEPAPSPPRAGIDWQLAPVDFIWFGKSGAEICAQMKDPKRNGGRDAAGLVEHLRHDASLSGFIPRGWAPGAGRATPPGTFEDHVKDMALWGAAGQPCPN
;
A
#
# COMPACT_ATOMS: atom_id res chain seq x y z
N MET A 1 12.93 -56.98 -44.29
CA MET A 1 12.48 -55.57 -44.43
C MET A 1 12.60 -54.94 -43.04
N LYS A 2 13.67 -54.18 -42.77
CA LYS A 2 13.69 -52.69 -42.66
C LYS A 2 12.59 -52.18 -41.72
N GLY A 3 12.82 -51.43 -40.64
CA GLY A 3 13.99 -50.65 -40.19
C GLY A 3 13.94 -50.47 -38.66
N SER A 4 15.10 -50.35 -38.01
CA SER A 4 15.77 -49.08 -37.66
C SER A 4 15.26 -48.44 -36.36
N LEU A 5 16.07 -48.65 -35.31
CA LEU A 5 16.53 -47.71 -34.26
C LEU A 5 15.76 -46.39 -34.11
N ILE A 6 15.44 -46.03 -32.86
CA ILE A 6 15.82 -44.76 -32.23
C ILE A 6 15.71 -44.93 -30.71
N ALA A 7 16.85 -44.81 -30.02
CA ALA A 7 16.92 -44.58 -28.59
C ALA A 7 16.68 -43.09 -28.34
N LEU A 8 15.74 -42.73 -27.46
CA LEU A 8 15.62 -41.36 -26.96
C LEU A 8 16.08 -41.33 -25.50
N VAL A 9 17.23 -40.72 -25.28
CA VAL A 9 17.76 -40.32 -23.97
C VAL A 9 16.98 -39.09 -23.53
N LEU A 10 16.15 -39.22 -22.49
CA LEU A 10 15.57 -38.08 -21.77
C LEU A 10 16.51 -37.72 -20.62
N ALA A 11 17.45 -36.80 -20.91
CA ALA A 11 18.26 -36.16 -19.89
C ALA A 11 17.39 -35.24 -19.05
N GLY A 12 17.23 -35.56 -17.76
CA GLY A 12 16.63 -34.68 -16.78
C GLY A 12 17.57 -33.53 -16.41
N ALA A 13 17.05 -32.30 -16.44
CA ALA A 13 17.58 -31.16 -15.68
C ALA A 13 16.52 -30.05 -15.62
N ALA A 14 15.58 -30.16 -14.68
CA ALA A 14 14.73 -29.03 -14.28
C ALA A 14 15.39 -28.32 -13.10
N MET A 15 16.37 -27.46 -13.37
CA MET A 15 16.89 -26.48 -12.41
C MET A 15 16.78 -25.09 -13.00
N ALA A 16 15.65 -24.42 -12.78
CA ALA A 16 15.53 -22.97 -12.97
C ALA A 16 14.30 -22.44 -12.22
N ALA A 17 14.40 -22.29 -10.90
CA ALA A 17 13.39 -21.58 -10.10
C ALA A 17 13.98 -20.88 -8.86
N LEU A 18 15.20 -20.33 -8.94
CA LEU A 18 15.78 -19.53 -7.86
C LEU A 18 16.13 -18.07 -8.22
N THR A 19 15.98 -17.67 -9.50
CA THR A 19 16.33 -16.31 -9.95
C THR A 19 15.29 -15.25 -9.60
N GLY A 20 14.03 -15.61 -9.32
CA GLY A 20 12.96 -14.65 -9.06
C GLY A 20 13.04 -13.95 -7.70
N ILE A 21 13.62 -14.60 -6.68
CA ILE A 21 13.64 -14.06 -5.30
C ILE A 21 14.74 -13.01 -5.11
N VAL A 22 15.83 -13.10 -5.87
CA VAL A 22 17.00 -12.21 -5.72
C VAL A 22 16.72 -10.81 -6.31
N VAL A 23 15.95 -10.73 -7.39
CA VAL A 23 15.69 -9.46 -8.10
C VAL A 23 14.79 -8.51 -7.29
N ALA A 24 13.78 -9.02 -6.60
CA ALA A 24 12.87 -8.17 -5.80
C ALA A 24 13.57 -7.51 -4.61
N LYS A 25 14.50 -8.23 -3.97
CA LYS A 25 15.25 -7.74 -2.81
C LYS A 25 16.22 -6.61 -3.17
N ASP A 26 16.73 -6.63 -4.41
CA ASP A 26 17.75 -5.69 -4.88
C ASP A 26 17.14 -4.33 -5.28
N GLU A 27 15.93 -4.30 -5.84
CA GLU A 27 15.25 -3.04 -6.19
C GLU A 27 14.74 -2.26 -4.96
N ALA A 28 14.32 -2.97 -3.91
CA ALA A 28 13.88 -2.33 -2.67
C ALA A 28 15.05 -1.80 -1.83
N ALA A 29 16.19 -2.49 -1.83
CA ALA A 29 17.41 -2.04 -1.17
C ALA A 29 17.94 -0.70 -1.72
N LYS A 30 17.70 -0.40 -3.01
CA LYS A 30 18.13 0.86 -3.65
C LYS A 30 17.51 2.12 -3.05
N ASN A 31 16.41 2.01 -2.31
CA ASN A 31 15.68 3.16 -1.78
C ASN A 31 15.85 3.36 -0.28
N VAL A 32 16.65 2.52 0.41
CA VAL A 32 16.90 2.65 1.85
C VAL A 32 18.19 3.42 2.07
N LEU A 33 18.10 4.55 2.79
CA LEU A 33 19.26 5.35 3.17
C LEU A 33 19.89 4.82 4.47
N PRO A 34 21.22 4.97 4.67
CA PRO A 34 21.87 4.51 5.90
C PRO A 34 21.26 5.18 7.14
N PRO A 35 20.99 4.44 8.23
CA PRO A 35 20.52 5.02 9.48
C PRO A 35 21.47 6.11 9.99
N GLY A 36 20.92 7.26 10.40
CA GLY A 36 21.69 8.41 10.87
C GLY A 36 22.31 9.28 9.78
N SER A 37 22.12 8.95 8.50
CA SER A 37 22.65 9.75 7.38
C SER A 37 21.86 11.03 7.09
N VAL A 38 20.66 11.17 7.66
CA VAL A 38 19.77 12.32 7.51
C VAL A 38 19.58 12.99 8.85
N SER A 39 19.59 14.32 8.90
CA SER A 39 19.39 15.05 10.15
C SER A 39 17.95 14.92 10.66
N ARG A 40 17.76 15.08 11.98
CA ARG A 40 16.42 15.09 12.58
C ARG A 40 15.51 16.16 11.97
N ALA A 41 16.07 17.33 11.64
CA ALA A 41 15.31 18.43 11.04
C ALA A 41 14.79 18.07 9.65
N GLU A 42 15.65 17.52 8.79
CA GLU A 42 15.24 17.03 7.47
C GLU A 42 14.23 15.88 7.57
N GLY A 43 14.38 14.99 8.56
CA GLY A 43 13.41 13.94 8.85
C GLY A 43 12.03 14.46 9.23
N LEU A 44 11.95 15.56 9.98
CA LEU A 44 10.67 16.21 10.29
C LEU A 44 10.04 16.89 9.06
N GLU A 45 10.86 17.49 8.18
CA GLU A 45 10.33 18.04 6.92
C GLU A 45 9.82 16.92 6.00
N ALA A 46 10.49 15.76 5.97
CA ALA A 46 9.99 14.57 5.29
C ALA A 46 8.67 14.08 5.92
N TRP A 47 8.58 14.06 7.25
CA TRP A 47 7.35 13.72 7.95
C TRP A 47 6.18 14.61 7.55
N LYS A 48 6.36 15.94 7.44
CA LYS A 48 5.26 16.84 7.00
C LYS A 48 4.69 16.45 5.64
N ARG A 49 5.54 15.98 4.71
CA ARG A 49 5.10 15.52 3.39
C ARG A 49 4.44 14.14 3.46
N ILE A 50 4.96 13.24 4.29
CA ILE A 50 4.33 11.95 4.61
C ILE A 50 2.93 12.16 5.20
N GLU A 51 2.81 13.03 6.20
CA GLU A 51 1.57 13.39 6.87
C GLU A 51 0.51 13.85 5.87
N ALA A 52 0.88 14.73 4.94
CA ALA A 52 -0.01 15.21 3.91
C ALA A 52 -0.52 14.09 2.98
N VAL A 53 0.25 13.01 2.79
CA VAL A 53 -0.17 11.81 2.04
C VAL A 53 -1.05 10.92 2.90
N VAL A 54 -0.61 10.50 4.08
CA VAL A 54 -1.31 9.49 4.90
C VAL A 54 -2.64 10.01 5.48
N THR A 55 -2.76 11.33 5.66
CA THR A 55 -4.03 11.98 6.06
C THR A 55 -4.95 12.27 4.87
N HIS A 56 -4.47 12.11 3.63
CA HIS A 56 -5.29 12.32 2.43
C HIS A 56 -6.43 11.28 2.34
N PRO A 57 -7.63 11.62 1.82
CA PRO A 57 -8.76 10.69 1.70
C PRO A 57 -8.55 9.44 0.83
N ARG A 58 -7.41 9.30 0.14
CA ARG A 58 -7.04 8.04 -0.55
C ARG A 58 -6.35 7.04 0.37
N CYS A 59 -5.77 7.52 1.46
CA CYS A 59 -5.07 6.73 2.46
C CYS A 59 -5.95 6.57 3.70
N ALA A 60 -6.25 7.68 4.39
CA ALA A 60 -6.95 7.68 5.67
C ALA A 60 -8.32 6.97 5.63
N ASN A 61 -9.05 7.09 4.52
CA ASN A 61 -10.40 6.52 4.39
C ASN A 61 -10.45 4.98 4.47
N CYS A 62 -9.35 4.29 4.18
CA CYS A 62 -9.24 2.83 4.30
C CYS A 62 -8.71 2.38 5.68
N HIS A 63 -8.19 3.32 6.47
CA HIS A 63 -7.53 3.12 7.75
C HIS A 63 -8.47 3.56 8.88
N VAL A 64 -9.49 2.74 9.15
CA VAL A 64 -10.59 3.03 10.08
C VAL A 64 -10.43 2.29 11.41
N ASP A 65 -11.26 2.64 12.40
CA ASP A 65 -11.24 2.01 13.72
C ASP A 65 -11.79 0.57 13.72
N ALA A 66 -11.79 -0.05 14.90
CA ALA A 66 -12.32 -1.41 15.10
C ALA A 66 -13.82 -1.55 14.84
N LYS A 67 -14.57 -0.44 14.65
CA LYS A 67 -15.95 -0.53 14.16
C LYS A 67 -15.99 -0.85 12.67
N ALA A 68 -14.85 -0.88 11.97
CA ALA A 68 -14.69 -1.33 10.59
C ALA A 68 -15.69 -0.73 9.59
N ILE A 69 -16.17 0.50 9.84
CA ILE A 69 -17.02 1.24 8.90
C ILE A 69 -16.10 1.97 7.93
N PRO A 70 -16.03 1.57 6.64
CA PRO A 70 -15.18 2.25 5.68
C PRO A 70 -15.65 3.69 5.47
N ILE A 71 -14.70 4.59 5.22
CA ILE A 71 -15.00 5.95 4.81
C ILE A 71 -14.79 6.06 3.31
N TRP A 72 -15.56 6.92 2.64
CA TRP A 72 -15.27 7.33 1.29
C TRP A 72 -15.48 8.82 1.09
N THR A 73 -14.85 9.33 0.04
CA THR A 73 -15.11 10.67 -0.48
C THR A 73 -15.55 10.46 -1.91
N PRO A 74 -16.83 10.67 -2.23
CA PRO A 74 -17.32 10.51 -3.60
C PRO A 74 -16.56 11.41 -4.58
N ALA A 75 -16.53 11.00 -5.84
CA ALA A 75 -15.87 11.79 -6.87
C ALA A 75 -16.58 13.13 -7.07
N GLY A 76 -15.80 14.19 -7.27
CA GLY A 76 -16.27 15.57 -7.34
C GLY A 76 -16.49 16.22 -5.97
N GLU A 77 -16.25 15.49 -4.88
CA GLU A 77 -16.47 15.99 -3.52
C GLU A 77 -15.19 16.05 -2.69
N THR A 78 -15.22 16.87 -1.65
CA THR A 78 -14.14 17.02 -0.66
C THR A 78 -14.49 16.45 0.70
N LYS A 79 -15.79 16.21 0.98
CA LYS A 79 -16.26 15.81 2.30
C LYS A 79 -16.30 14.28 2.44
N PRO A 80 -15.50 13.68 3.34
CA PRO A 80 -15.59 12.26 3.63
C PRO A 80 -16.88 11.93 4.40
N ARG A 81 -17.37 10.70 4.24
CA ARG A 81 -18.49 10.14 4.99
C ARG A 81 -18.40 8.63 5.03
N ALA A 82 -19.22 8.00 5.87
CA ALA A 82 -19.38 6.55 5.84
C ALA A 82 -19.68 6.09 4.41
N HIS A 83 -19.07 4.97 4.03
CA HIS A 83 -19.29 4.35 2.74
C HIS A 83 -20.80 4.13 2.54
N GLY A 84 -21.27 4.36 1.31
CA GLY A 84 -22.66 4.10 0.95
C GLY A 84 -23.02 2.62 1.09
N MET A 85 -24.29 2.30 0.83
CA MET A 85 -24.79 0.91 0.81
C MET A 85 -24.66 0.17 2.15
N ASN A 86 -24.40 0.89 3.25
CA ASN A 86 -24.23 0.35 4.60
C ASN A 86 -23.19 -0.79 4.68
N ILE A 87 -22.08 -0.64 3.95
CA ILE A 87 -20.99 -1.62 3.93
C ILE A 87 -20.18 -1.55 5.22
N HIS A 88 -19.72 -2.72 5.67
CA HIS A 88 -18.90 -2.90 6.86
C HIS A 88 -17.74 -3.85 6.52
N GLY A 89 -16.53 -3.61 7.04
CA GLY A 89 -15.35 -4.42 6.75
C GLY A 89 -15.30 -5.75 7.49
N GLY A 90 -15.99 -5.85 8.63
CA GLY A 90 -15.97 -7.03 9.51
C GLY A 90 -14.60 -7.26 10.15
N GLU A 91 -14.46 -8.35 10.91
CA GLU A 91 -13.15 -8.77 11.43
C GLU A 91 -12.19 -9.19 10.31
N SER A 92 -12.75 -9.73 9.23
CA SER A 92 -12.02 -10.20 8.04
C SER A 92 -11.39 -9.06 7.22
N ARG A 93 -11.86 -7.81 7.41
CA ARG A 93 -11.50 -6.60 6.64
C ARG A 93 -11.90 -6.63 5.17
N ILE A 94 -12.52 -7.71 4.68
CA ILE A 94 -12.90 -7.89 3.27
C ILE A 94 -14.40 -7.65 3.03
N GLY A 95 -15.14 -7.18 4.03
CA GLY A 95 -16.57 -6.94 3.94
C GLY A 95 -17.38 -7.78 4.94
N ALA A 96 -18.67 -7.47 5.08
CA ALA A 96 -19.60 -8.28 5.83
C ALA A 96 -19.84 -9.60 5.10
N GLU A 97 -20.11 -10.69 5.83
CA GLU A 97 -20.18 -12.05 5.29
C GLU A 97 -21.10 -12.19 4.06
N ALA A 98 -22.23 -11.48 4.05
CA ALA A 98 -23.20 -11.54 2.95
C ALA A 98 -22.87 -10.61 1.76
N ILE A 99 -22.01 -9.60 1.95
CA ILE A 99 -21.68 -8.58 0.94
C ILE A 99 -20.18 -8.24 1.06
N PRO A 100 -19.29 -9.09 0.50
CA PRO A 100 -17.86 -8.81 0.47
C PRO A 100 -17.56 -7.61 -0.43
N CYS A 101 -16.44 -6.93 -0.18
CA CYS A 101 -15.99 -5.80 -0.99
C CYS A 101 -15.83 -6.17 -2.47
N SER A 102 -15.46 -7.42 -2.75
CA SER A 102 -15.27 -7.96 -4.11
C SER A 102 -16.55 -8.01 -4.95
N THR A 103 -17.73 -7.87 -4.34
CA THR A 103 -19.00 -7.72 -5.07
C THR A 103 -19.01 -6.47 -5.96
N CYS A 104 -18.27 -5.43 -5.58
CA CYS A 104 -18.16 -4.18 -6.35
C CYS A 104 -16.72 -3.88 -6.78
N HIS A 105 -15.75 -4.10 -5.91
CA HIS A 105 -14.34 -3.77 -6.16
C HIS A 105 -13.61 -4.96 -6.79
N MET A 106 -13.22 -4.83 -8.05
CA MET A 106 -12.55 -5.91 -8.78
C MET A 106 -11.04 -5.92 -8.51
N THR A 107 -10.47 -7.12 -8.37
CA THR A 107 -9.02 -7.34 -8.45
C THR A 107 -8.60 -7.23 -9.91
N SER A 108 -7.98 -6.11 -10.29
CA SER A 108 -7.59 -5.81 -11.66
C SER A 108 -6.52 -4.71 -11.72
N THR A 109 -5.55 -4.87 -12.62
CA THR A 109 -4.53 -3.86 -12.95
C THR A 109 -5.02 -2.83 -13.98
N GLN A 110 -6.24 -2.97 -14.50
CA GLN A 110 -6.82 -1.99 -15.41
C GLN A 110 -6.96 -0.62 -14.72
N ALA A 111 -6.88 0.44 -15.53
CA ALA A 111 -7.08 1.81 -15.07
C ALA A 111 -8.42 1.94 -14.35
N ASN A 112 -8.46 2.81 -13.34
CA ASN A 112 -9.70 3.20 -12.72
C ASN A 112 -10.48 4.08 -13.70
N GLU A 113 -11.59 3.57 -14.21
CA GLU A 113 -12.54 4.31 -15.03
C GLU A 113 -13.04 5.58 -14.31
N PRO A 114 -13.61 6.55 -15.05
CA PRO A 114 -14.29 7.69 -14.45
C PRO A 114 -15.34 7.24 -13.42
N ALA A 115 -15.55 8.07 -12.40
CA ALA A 115 -16.64 7.86 -11.47
C ALA A 115 -18.01 7.86 -12.20
N PRO A 116 -19.02 7.12 -11.71
CA PRO A 116 -19.16 6.53 -10.37
C PRO A 116 -18.64 5.08 -10.20
N SER A 117 -17.75 4.60 -11.07
CA SER A 117 -17.23 3.22 -10.99
C SER A 117 -16.47 2.92 -9.68
N PRO A 118 -16.60 1.73 -9.05
CA PRO A 118 -15.79 1.36 -7.89
C PRO A 118 -14.30 1.25 -8.26
N PRO A 119 -13.38 1.80 -7.44
CA PRO A 119 -11.95 1.59 -7.63
C PRO A 119 -11.56 0.11 -7.65
N ARG A 120 -10.56 -0.20 -8.45
CA ARG A 120 -9.93 -1.52 -8.56
C ARG A 120 -8.51 -1.46 -7.97
N ALA A 121 -7.92 -2.61 -7.67
CA ALA A 121 -6.52 -2.76 -7.28
C ALA A 121 -5.99 -4.09 -7.82
N GLY A 122 -4.68 -4.26 -7.98
CA GLY A 122 -4.09 -5.53 -8.43
C GLY A 122 -4.09 -6.64 -7.36
N ILE A 123 -4.62 -6.35 -6.17
CA ILE A 123 -4.79 -7.28 -5.05
C ILE A 123 -6.24 -7.24 -4.54
N ASP A 124 -6.64 -8.27 -3.79
CA ASP A 124 -8.00 -8.38 -3.27
C ASP A 124 -8.35 -7.23 -2.32
N TRP A 125 -9.49 -6.60 -2.61
CA TRP A 125 -9.97 -5.40 -1.93
C TRP A 125 -10.22 -5.66 -0.44
N GLN A 126 -9.59 -4.87 0.43
CA GLN A 126 -9.70 -5.00 1.89
C GLN A 126 -9.37 -3.68 2.59
N LEU A 127 -9.87 -3.50 3.80
CA LEU A 127 -9.46 -2.41 4.69
C LEU A 127 -8.07 -2.66 5.29
N ALA A 128 -7.41 -1.59 5.73
CA ALA A 128 -6.18 -1.74 6.51
C ALA A 128 -6.46 -2.46 7.84
N PRO A 129 -5.46 -3.14 8.43
CA PRO A 129 -5.54 -3.62 9.81
C PRO A 129 -5.99 -2.53 10.78
N VAL A 130 -6.85 -2.87 11.74
CA VAL A 130 -7.42 -1.92 12.72
C VAL A 130 -6.36 -1.23 13.57
N ASP A 131 -5.22 -1.90 13.79
CA ASP A 131 -4.06 -1.32 14.49
C ASP A 131 -3.46 -0.13 13.74
N PHE A 132 -3.79 0.05 12.46
CA PHE A 132 -3.25 1.08 11.57
C PHE A 132 -4.26 2.22 11.35
N ILE A 133 -5.13 2.50 12.32
CA ILE A 133 -6.12 3.57 12.22
C ILE A 133 -5.49 4.96 11.94
N TRP A 134 -5.90 5.60 10.85
CA TRP A 134 -5.48 6.96 10.46
C TRP A 134 -6.65 7.93 10.32
N PHE A 135 -7.85 7.44 10.00
CA PHE A 135 -9.01 8.31 9.87
C PHE A 135 -9.30 9.03 11.19
N GLY A 136 -9.35 10.36 11.13
CA GLY A 136 -9.60 11.22 12.30
C GLY A 136 -8.43 11.31 13.29
N LYS A 137 -7.26 10.74 12.98
CA LYS A 137 -6.04 10.87 13.79
C LYS A 137 -5.22 12.09 13.38
N SER A 138 -4.56 12.69 14.37
CA SER A 138 -3.59 13.75 14.13
C SER A 138 -2.31 13.20 13.50
N GLY A 139 -1.54 14.04 12.81
CA GLY A 139 -0.24 13.65 12.26
C GLY A 139 0.71 13.10 13.32
N ALA A 140 0.73 13.67 14.53
CA ALA A 140 1.55 13.17 15.63
C ALA A 140 1.14 11.74 16.07
N GLU A 141 -0.17 11.46 16.15
CA GLU A 141 -0.67 10.12 16.47
C GLU A 141 -0.29 9.10 15.38
N ILE A 142 -0.46 9.47 14.10
CA ILE A 142 -0.11 8.59 12.96
C ILE A 142 1.40 8.35 12.93
N CYS A 143 2.22 9.38 13.18
CA CYS A 143 3.68 9.23 13.25
C CYS A 143 4.09 8.23 14.33
N ALA A 144 3.56 8.41 15.54
CA ALA A 144 3.86 7.54 16.66
C ALA A 144 3.43 6.09 16.38
N GLN A 145 2.30 5.89 15.69
CA GLN A 145 1.83 4.57 15.26
C GLN A 145 2.73 3.93 14.20
N MET A 146 3.05 4.65 13.11
CA MET A 146 3.90 4.16 12.03
C MET A 146 5.31 3.82 12.52
N LYS A 147 5.81 4.52 13.53
CA LYS A 147 7.11 4.25 14.16
C LYS A 147 7.10 3.00 15.05
N ASP A 148 5.97 2.63 15.63
CA ASP A 148 5.86 1.56 16.61
C ASP A 148 5.66 0.19 15.93
N PRO A 149 6.63 -0.75 16.02
CA PRO A 149 6.51 -2.06 15.40
C PRO A 149 5.27 -2.85 15.85
N LYS A 150 4.77 -2.61 17.05
CA LYS A 150 3.56 -3.28 17.56
C LYS A 150 2.29 -2.81 16.87
N ARG A 151 2.34 -1.65 16.20
CA ARG A 151 1.19 -0.98 15.58
C ARG A 151 1.37 -0.69 14.09
N ASN A 152 2.41 -1.24 13.46
CA ASN A 152 2.67 -1.12 12.01
C ASN A 152 2.90 -2.48 11.32
N GLY A 153 2.62 -3.58 12.03
CA GLY A 153 2.83 -4.96 11.56
C GLY A 153 4.28 -5.43 11.62
N GLY A 154 5.03 -4.99 12.63
CA GLY A 154 6.39 -5.46 12.92
C GLY A 154 7.48 -4.86 12.02
N ARG A 155 7.20 -3.77 11.32
CA ARG A 155 8.11 -3.17 10.34
C ARG A 155 9.03 -2.13 10.99
N ASP A 156 10.30 -2.17 10.62
CA ASP A 156 11.22 -1.05 10.82
C ASP A 156 11.13 -0.06 9.64
N ALA A 157 11.97 0.98 9.65
CA ALA A 157 11.99 1.98 8.59
C ALA A 157 12.22 1.37 7.19
N ALA A 158 13.15 0.43 7.07
CA ALA A 158 13.43 -0.24 5.80
C ALA A 158 12.26 -1.11 5.36
N GLY A 159 11.63 -1.84 6.29
CA GLY A 159 10.45 -2.66 6.05
C GLY A 159 9.22 -1.84 5.65
N LEU A 160 9.09 -0.59 6.10
CA LEU A 160 8.05 0.32 5.61
C LEU A 160 8.28 0.73 4.15
N VAL A 161 9.53 1.04 3.76
CA VAL A 161 9.88 1.34 2.36
C VAL A 161 9.69 0.11 1.47
N GLU A 162 10.14 -1.05 1.92
CA GLU A 162 9.90 -2.34 1.25
C GLU A 162 8.40 -2.58 1.04
N HIS A 163 7.57 -2.33 2.07
CA HIS A 163 6.13 -2.51 1.96
C HIS A 163 5.52 -1.67 0.83
N LEU A 164 5.94 -0.41 0.66
CA LEU A 164 5.49 0.45 -0.44
C LEU A 164 5.88 -0.15 -1.79
N ARG A 165 7.14 -0.61 -1.93
CA ARG A 165 7.65 -1.21 -3.17
C ARG A 165 6.96 -2.53 -3.50
N HIS A 166 6.73 -3.37 -2.49
CA HIS A 166 6.01 -4.61 -2.64
C HIS A 166 4.57 -4.37 -3.11
N ASP A 167 3.84 -3.45 -2.45
CA ASP A 167 2.48 -3.09 -2.87
C ASP A 167 2.47 -2.52 -4.31
N ALA A 168 3.48 -1.73 -4.67
CA ALA A 168 3.67 -1.25 -6.04
C ALA A 168 3.88 -2.37 -7.07
N SER A 169 4.70 -3.38 -6.73
CA SER A 169 4.94 -4.53 -7.61
C SER A 169 3.66 -5.32 -7.92
N LEU A 170 2.66 -5.23 -7.04
CA LEU A 170 1.36 -5.88 -7.19
C LEU A 170 0.29 -4.95 -7.79
N SER A 171 0.63 -3.72 -8.19
CA SER A 171 -0.36 -2.68 -8.53
C SER A 171 -1.42 -2.50 -7.43
N GLY A 172 -0.99 -2.58 -6.17
CA GLY A 172 -1.82 -2.60 -4.97
C GLY A 172 -2.44 -1.25 -4.62
N PHE A 173 -2.92 -1.09 -3.39
CA PHE A 173 -3.70 0.09 -2.99
C PHE A 173 -2.91 1.38 -3.00
N ILE A 174 -1.64 1.32 -2.62
CA ILE A 174 -0.79 2.48 -2.34
C ILE A 174 -0.46 3.25 -3.63
N PRO A 175 0.16 2.67 -4.67
CA PRO A 175 0.44 3.41 -5.90
C PRO A 175 -0.85 3.86 -6.61
N ARG A 176 -1.95 3.09 -6.46
CA ARG A 176 -3.26 3.42 -7.03
C ARG A 176 -3.86 4.69 -6.43
N GLY A 177 -3.37 5.12 -5.26
CA GLY A 177 -3.70 6.42 -4.68
C GLY A 177 -3.41 7.60 -5.62
N TRP A 178 -2.35 7.51 -6.44
CA TRP A 178 -1.97 8.53 -7.43
C TRP A 178 -2.61 8.34 -8.81
N ALA A 179 -3.30 7.22 -9.04
CA ALA A 179 -4.10 6.96 -10.24
C ALA A 179 -5.56 6.56 -9.86
N PRO A 180 -6.30 7.42 -9.15
CA PRO A 180 -7.59 7.05 -8.56
C PRO A 180 -8.73 7.00 -9.59
N GLY A 181 -8.52 7.47 -10.82
CA GLY A 181 -9.55 7.66 -11.84
C GLY A 181 -10.17 9.06 -11.78
N ALA A 182 -10.78 9.49 -12.89
CA ALA A 182 -11.29 10.85 -13.05
C ALA A 182 -12.33 11.22 -11.97
N GLY A 183 -12.25 12.46 -11.50
CA GLY A 183 -13.15 13.02 -10.48
C GLY A 183 -12.73 12.75 -9.02
N ARG A 184 -11.66 11.98 -8.77
CA ARG A 184 -11.12 11.78 -7.41
C ARG A 184 -9.85 12.56 -7.20
N ALA A 185 -9.69 13.14 -6.01
CA ALA A 185 -8.46 13.83 -5.63
C ALA A 185 -7.29 12.84 -5.52
N THR A 186 -6.11 13.30 -5.96
CA THR A 186 -4.82 12.61 -5.80
C THR A 186 -4.10 13.13 -4.55
N PRO A 187 -3.39 12.27 -3.80
CA PRO A 187 -2.45 12.74 -2.78
C PRO A 187 -1.43 13.73 -3.37
N PRO A 188 -0.83 14.59 -2.55
CA PRO A 188 0.22 15.49 -3.01
C PRO A 188 1.45 14.72 -3.52
N GLY A 189 2.17 15.32 -4.47
CA GLY A 189 3.38 14.73 -5.06
C GLY A 189 3.10 13.46 -5.89
N THR A 190 4.09 12.59 -5.98
CA THR A 190 4.02 11.29 -6.65
C THR A 190 4.25 10.14 -5.67
N PHE A 191 3.95 8.91 -6.09
CA PHE A 191 4.29 7.71 -5.32
C PHE A 191 5.79 7.63 -5.02
N GLU A 192 6.64 7.99 -5.98
CA GLU A 192 8.10 8.00 -5.81
C GLU A 192 8.56 9.06 -4.80
N ASP A 193 7.93 10.23 -4.80
CA ASP A 193 8.19 11.25 -3.78
C ASP A 193 7.85 10.72 -2.38
N HIS A 194 6.73 10.01 -2.25
CA HIS A 194 6.32 9.41 -0.98
C HIS A 194 7.31 8.33 -0.50
N VAL A 195 7.79 7.46 -1.41
CA VAL A 195 8.82 6.47 -1.06
C VAL A 195 10.12 7.15 -0.62
N LYS A 196 10.55 8.19 -1.33
CA LYS A 196 11.73 8.98 -0.99
C LYS A 196 11.59 9.64 0.38
N ASP A 197 10.45 10.24 0.68
CA ASP A 197 10.20 10.88 1.97
C ASP A 197 10.19 9.86 3.11
N MET A 198 9.62 8.67 2.89
CA MET A 198 9.66 7.57 3.86
C MET A 198 11.09 7.09 4.12
N ALA A 199 11.94 7.03 3.09
CA ALA A 199 13.35 6.70 3.23
C ALA A 199 14.14 7.77 4.01
N LEU A 200 13.91 9.06 3.73
CA LEU A 200 14.51 10.19 4.45
C LEU A 200 14.10 10.19 5.92
N TRP A 201 12.79 10.04 6.19
CA TRP A 201 12.25 9.96 7.54
C TRP A 201 12.81 8.76 8.31
N GLY A 202 12.91 7.61 7.64
CA GLY A 202 13.53 6.40 8.17
C GLY A 202 14.98 6.61 8.59
N ALA A 203 15.82 7.13 7.68
CA ALA A 203 17.24 7.39 7.96
C ALA A 203 17.46 8.45 9.04
N ALA A 204 16.51 9.37 9.23
CA ALA A 204 16.54 10.34 10.32
C ALA A 204 16.12 9.75 11.69
N GLY A 205 15.84 8.45 11.79
CA GLY A 205 15.40 7.79 13.02
C GLY A 205 13.90 7.96 13.32
N GLN A 206 13.10 8.18 12.28
CA GLN A 206 11.64 8.34 12.36
C GLN A 206 11.22 9.38 13.40
N PRO A 207 11.68 10.65 13.29
CA PRO A 207 11.27 11.69 14.22
C PRO A 207 9.80 12.02 14.05
N CYS A 208 9.11 12.24 15.17
CA CYS A 208 7.73 12.72 15.17
C CYS A 208 7.65 14.18 15.63
N PRO A 209 6.65 14.94 15.14
CA PRO A 209 6.34 16.24 15.71
C PRO A 209 5.93 16.09 17.17
N ASN A 210 6.19 17.13 17.97
CA ASN A 210 5.78 17.18 19.37
C ASN A 210 4.28 17.40 19.51
#